data_AF-A0A4R4LP61-F1
#
_entry.id   AF-A0A4R4LP61-F1
#
_cell.length_a   1.000
_cell.length_b   1.000
_cell.length_c   1.000
_cell.angle_alpha   90.00
_cell.angle_beta   90.00
_cell.angle_gamma   90.00
#
_symmetry.space_group_name_H-M   'P 1'
#
loop_
_entity.id
_entity.type
_entity.pdbx_description
1 polymer ?
#
loop_
_entity_poly.entity_id
_entity_poly.type
_entity_poly.pdbx_seq_one_letter_code
_entity_poly.pdbx_strand_id
1 'polypeptide(L)'
;MIDYREVTQPDFATRAASDFVIDEHESGLLLRGTCPRCGEPMEVAVVDVVFKSGQILDSGATQPAGNRIEPIVCSCAHDHPGRPVDRTGCGAYWTFVIPEADA
;
A
#
# COMPACT_ATOMS: atom_id res chain seq x y z
N MET A 1 5.81 -5.98 -18.23
CA MET A 1 7.01 -5.17 -17.89
C MET A 1 6.81 -3.74 -18.37
N ILE A 2 6.99 -2.75 -17.48
CA ILE A 2 6.81 -1.31 -17.73
C ILE A 2 7.95 -0.52 -17.07
N ASP A 3 8.19 0.73 -17.49
CA ASP A 3 9.20 1.60 -16.87
C ASP A 3 8.82 2.04 -15.45
N TYR A 4 9.81 2.26 -14.61
CA TYR A 4 9.62 2.92 -13.33
C TYR A 4 9.09 4.34 -13.56
N ARG A 5 8.03 4.69 -12.83
CA ARG A 5 7.48 6.04 -12.83
C ARG A 5 6.69 6.25 -11.56
N GLU A 6 7.04 7.31 -10.84
CA GLU A 6 6.24 7.82 -9.74
C GLU A 6 4.97 8.45 -10.30
N VAL A 7 3.83 7.79 -10.08
CA VAL A 7 2.56 8.20 -10.67
C VAL A 7 1.37 7.71 -9.84
N THR A 8 0.32 8.53 -9.83
CA THR A 8 -1.01 8.15 -9.37
C THR A 8 -2.03 8.42 -10.46
N GLN A 9 -3.13 7.67 -10.48
CA GLN A 9 -4.25 7.89 -11.39
C GLN A 9 -5.57 7.78 -10.60
N PRO A 10 -6.63 8.51 -11.00
CA PRO A 10 -7.89 8.52 -10.26
C PRO A 10 -8.54 7.14 -10.07
N ASP A 11 -8.27 6.20 -10.96
CA ASP A 11 -8.86 4.86 -10.96
C ASP A 11 -8.01 3.82 -10.20
N PHE A 12 -6.79 4.15 -9.78
CA PHE A 12 -5.95 3.20 -9.03
C PHE A 12 -6.60 2.78 -7.72
N ALA A 13 -7.19 3.72 -6.99
CA ALA A 13 -7.89 3.42 -5.74
C ALA A 13 -9.06 2.45 -5.96
N THR A 14 -9.90 2.71 -6.97
CA THR A 14 -11.05 1.85 -7.29
C THR A 14 -10.62 0.45 -7.76
N ARG A 15 -9.60 0.36 -8.62
CA ARG A 15 -9.08 -0.93 -9.10
C ARG A 15 -8.45 -1.74 -7.98
N ALA A 16 -7.65 -1.09 -7.13
CA ALA A 16 -7.08 -1.74 -5.97
C ALA A 16 -8.17 -2.20 -5.00
N ALA A 17 -9.18 -1.39 -4.72
CA ALA A 17 -10.32 -1.76 -3.86
C ALA A 17 -11.12 -2.97 -4.38
N SER A 18 -11.15 -3.20 -5.70
CA SER A 18 -11.83 -4.36 -6.27
C SER A 18 -11.03 -5.68 -6.22
N ASP A 19 -9.73 -5.61 -5.93
CA ASP A 19 -8.81 -6.76 -6.03
C ASP A 19 -8.10 -7.07 -4.70
N PHE A 20 -7.82 -6.06 -3.89
CA PHE A 20 -7.13 -6.22 -2.63
C PHE A 20 -8.02 -6.91 -1.60
N VAL A 21 -7.43 -7.86 -0.90
CA VAL A 21 -8.03 -8.57 0.24
C VAL A 21 -7.32 -8.13 1.51
N ILE A 22 -8.09 -7.99 2.59
CA ILE A 22 -7.61 -7.64 3.93
C ILE A 22 -7.58 -8.93 4.75
N ASP A 23 -6.38 -9.33 5.17
CA ASP A 23 -6.19 -10.44 6.10
C ASP A 23 -5.83 -9.89 7.48
N GLU A 24 -6.65 -10.19 8.49
CA GLU A 24 -6.40 -9.81 9.87
C GLU A 24 -5.46 -10.80 10.55
N HIS A 25 -4.45 -10.28 11.26
CA HIS A 25 -3.51 -11.06 12.06
C HIS A 25 -3.39 -10.48 13.48
N GLU A 26 -2.89 -11.26 14.44
CA GLU A 26 -2.74 -10.84 15.84
C GLU A 26 -1.93 -9.54 16.02
N SER A 27 -1.07 -9.19 15.06
CA SER A 27 -0.15 -8.05 15.12
C SER A 27 -0.45 -6.94 14.10
N GLY A 28 -1.58 -6.99 13.39
CA GLY A 28 -1.96 -5.98 12.39
C GLY A 28 -2.71 -6.55 11.18
N LEU A 29 -2.86 -5.76 10.13
CA LEU A 29 -3.53 -6.16 8.89
C LEU A 29 -2.49 -6.43 7.80
N LEU A 30 -2.77 -7.41 6.95
CA LEU A 30 -2.00 -7.66 5.74
C LEU A 30 -2.91 -7.48 4.53
N LEU A 31 -2.58 -6.51 3.69
CA LEU A 31 -3.27 -6.31 2.42
C LEU A 31 -2.56 -7.12 1.34
N ARG A 32 -3.31 -7.89 0.55
CA ARG A 32 -2.78 -8.63 -0.61
C ARG A 32 -3.57 -8.32 -1.86
N GLY A 33 -2.89 -8.07 -2.96
CA GLY A 33 -3.53 -7.82 -4.26
C GLY A 33 -2.52 -7.50 -5.34
N THR A 34 -2.99 -6.98 -6.47
CA THR A 34 -2.19 -6.65 -7.65
C THR A 34 -2.04 -5.15 -7.84
N CYS A 35 -0.84 -4.71 -8.21
CA CYS A 35 -0.63 -3.30 -8.51
C CYS A 35 -1.53 -2.86 -9.69
N PRO A 36 -2.37 -1.81 -9.54
CA PRO A 36 -3.30 -1.39 -10.59
C PRO A 36 -2.62 -0.84 -11.86
N ARG A 37 -1.30 -0.61 -11.78
CA ARG A 37 -0.48 -0.14 -12.90
C ARG A 37 0.25 -1.27 -13.62
N CYS A 38 1.01 -2.10 -12.90
CA CYS A 38 1.84 -3.14 -13.52
C CYS A 38 1.19 -4.53 -13.52
N GLY A 39 0.13 -4.74 -12.74
CA GLY A 39 -0.57 -6.03 -12.61
C GLY A 39 0.16 -7.08 -11.77
N GLU A 40 1.34 -6.75 -11.23
CA GLU A 40 2.12 -7.69 -10.43
C GLU A 40 1.58 -7.81 -9.01
N PRO A 41 1.60 -9.02 -8.42
CA PRO A 41 1.15 -9.24 -7.05
C PRO A 41 2.06 -8.52 -6.05
N MET A 42 1.48 -8.08 -4.95
CA MET A 42 2.17 -7.42 -3.85
C MET A 42 1.42 -7.58 -2.53
N GLU A 43 2.17 -7.40 -1.45
CA GLU A 43 1.65 -7.42 -0.09
C GLU A 43 2.04 -6.12 0.62
N VAL A 44 1.15 -5.64 1.50
CA VAL A 44 1.36 -4.43 2.30
C VAL A 44 0.97 -4.76 3.74
N ALA A 45 1.97 -4.80 4.63
CA ALA A 45 1.73 -4.92 6.06
C ALA A 45 1.31 -3.56 6.61
N VAL A 46 0.11 -3.51 7.16
CA VAL A 46 -0.47 -2.35 7.82
C VAL A 46 -0.33 -2.58 9.32
N VAL A 47 0.71 -1.97 9.88
CA VAL A 47 0.99 -2.02 11.31
C VAL A 47 0.61 -0.67 11.94
N ASP A 48 0.10 -0.70 13.17
CA ASP A 48 -0.29 0.53 13.89
C ASP A 48 0.90 1.38 14.30
N VAL A 49 2.13 0.82 14.26
CA VAL A 49 3.35 1.52 14.63
C VAL A 49 4.48 1.12 13.69
N VAL A 50 4.92 2.03 12.81
CA VAL A 50 6.10 1.82 11.96
C VAL A 50 7.32 2.46 12.64
N PHE A 51 8.23 1.65 13.17
CA PHE A 51 9.54 2.14 13.65
C PHE A 51 10.50 2.27 12.46
N LYS A 52 10.65 3.48 11.90
CA LYS A 52 11.71 3.76 10.91
C LYS A 52 12.77 4.67 11.52
N SER A 53 13.91 4.07 11.90
CA SER A 53 15.20 4.73 12.15
C SER A 53 15.15 6.00 13.04
N GLY A 54 14.91 5.83 14.34
CA GLY A 54 15.22 6.82 15.38
C GLY A 54 14.35 8.09 15.40
N GLN A 55 13.41 8.24 14.46
CA GLN A 55 12.39 9.27 14.50
C GLN A 55 11.05 8.58 14.76
N ILE A 56 10.39 8.95 15.86
CA ILE A 56 8.97 8.68 16.01
C ILE A 56 8.29 9.57 14.98
N LEU A 57 8.12 9.05 13.77
CA LEU A 57 7.05 9.52 12.91
C LEU A 57 5.80 8.89 13.52
N ASP A 58 5.14 9.66 14.37
CA ASP A 58 3.71 9.46 14.60
C ASP A 58 3.12 9.28 13.20
N SER A 59 2.64 8.08 12.88
CA SER A 59 1.92 7.83 11.62
C SER A 59 0.54 8.48 11.69
N GLY A 60 0.48 9.67 12.31
CA GLY A 60 -0.64 10.25 12.99
C GLY A 60 -1.90 10.12 12.20
N ALA A 61 -2.70 9.13 12.56
CA ALA A 61 -3.62 9.39 13.65
C ALA A 61 -3.93 8.08 14.37
N THR A 62 -4.13 8.15 15.69
CA THR A 62 -5.30 7.50 16.26
C THR A 62 -6.49 7.98 15.43
N GLN A 63 -6.81 7.26 14.35
CA GLN A 63 -7.90 7.67 13.49
C GLN A 63 -9.16 7.52 14.36
N PRO A 64 -9.97 8.58 14.53
CA PRO A 64 -11.24 8.45 15.22
C PRO A 64 -12.07 7.36 14.54
N ALA A 65 -12.94 6.68 15.30
CA ALA A 65 -13.82 5.62 14.81
C ALA A 65 -14.36 5.94 13.40
N GLY A 66 -14.05 5.07 12.44
CA GLY A 66 -14.30 5.23 11.01
C GLY A 66 -13.24 4.55 10.13
N ASN A 67 -13.51 4.47 8.81
CA ASN A 67 -12.61 3.83 7.84
C ASN A 67 -11.18 4.38 7.89
N ARG A 68 -10.18 3.49 7.96
CA ARG A 68 -8.74 3.85 7.90
C ARG A 68 -8.32 4.12 6.47
N ILE A 69 -7.56 5.19 6.23
CA ILE A 69 -7.00 5.50 4.91
C ILE A 69 -5.52 5.16 4.91
N GLU A 70 -5.14 4.13 4.16
CA GLU A 70 -3.76 3.64 4.09
C GLU A 70 -3.10 4.06 2.76
N PRO A 71 -2.01 4.84 2.78
CA PRO A 71 -1.26 5.15 1.57
C PRO A 71 -0.46 3.93 1.11
N ILE A 72 -0.72 3.47 -0.12
CA ILE A 72 -0.03 2.32 -0.72
C ILE A 72 0.89 2.79 -1.83
N VAL A 73 2.11 2.27 -1.83
CA VAL A 73 3.04 2.31 -2.96
C VAL A 73 3.25 0.89 -3.48
N CYS A 74 3.33 0.74 -4.80
CA CYS A 74 3.65 -0.53 -5.41
C CYS A 74 4.96 -1.10 -4.83
N SER A 75 4.90 -2.31 -4.27
CA SER A 75 6.05 -3.01 -3.67
C SER A 75 6.41 -4.31 -4.41
N CYS A 76 5.93 -4.50 -5.65
CA CYS A 76 6.18 -5.73 -6.40
C CYS A 76 7.69 -5.98 -6.63
N ALA A 77 8.09 -7.25 -6.63
CA ALA A 77 9.48 -7.66 -6.82
C ALA A 77 9.95 -7.66 -8.29
N HIS A 78 9.03 -7.47 -9.25
CA HIS A 78 9.35 -7.49 -10.67
C HIS A 78 10.26 -6.33 -11.08
N ASP A 79 11.14 -6.55 -12.05
CA ASP A 79 12.06 -5.52 -12.55
C ASP A 79 11.37 -4.47 -13.42
N HIS A 80 11.73 -3.21 -13.16
CA HIS A 80 11.21 -2.05 -13.88
C HIS A 80 12.39 -1.22 -14.42
N PRO A 81 12.51 -1.03 -15.74
CA PRO A 81 13.57 -0.20 -16.31
C PRO A 81 13.53 1.22 -15.74
N GLY A 82 14.71 1.77 -15.45
CA GLY A 82 14.84 3.10 -14.86
C GLY A 82 14.50 3.20 -13.37
N ARG A 83 14.25 2.07 -12.67
CA ARG A 83 14.04 2.06 -11.22
C ARG A 83 15.32 2.46 -10.47
N PRO A 84 15.28 3.47 -9.58
CA PRO A 84 16.41 3.81 -8.72
C PRO A 84 16.81 2.63 -7.81
N VAL A 85 18.09 2.56 -7.45
CA VAL A 85 18.68 1.44 -6.69
C VAL A 85 18.06 1.26 -5.29
N ASP A 86 17.55 2.34 -4.70
CA ASP A 86 16.94 2.38 -3.36
C ASP A 86 15.41 2.24 -3.38
N ARG A 87 14.82 1.90 -4.54
CA ARG A 87 13.37 1.80 -4.73
C ARG A 87 12.94 0.40 -5.13
N THR A 88 11.72 0.07 -4.71
CA THR A 88 11.02 -1.18 -5.05
C THR A 88 9.75 -0.85 -5.83
N GLY A 89 9.27 -1.81 -6.62
CA GLY A 89 8.04 -1.71 -7.40
C GLY A 89 8.13 -0.79 -8.62
N CYS A 90 6.98 -0.50 -9.22
CA CYS A 90 6.90 0.31 -10.45
C CYS A 90 6.85 1.82 -10.19
N GLY A 91 6.68 2.25 -8.93
CA GLY A 91 6.51 3.66 -8.54
C GLY A 91 5.04 4.14 -8.52
N ALA A 92 4.06 3.28 -8.83
CA ALA A 92 2.65 3.65 -8.66
C ALA A 92 2.29 3.83 -7.19
N TYR A 93 1.47 4.82 -6.87
CA TYR A 93 0.94 5.05 -5.51
C TYR A 93 -0.54 5.46 -5.54
N TRP A 94 -1.27 5.08 -4.49
CA TRP A 94 -2.70 5.36 -4.30
C TRP A 94 -3.06 5.32 -2.80
N THR A 95 -4.28 5.74 -2.46
CA THR A 95 -4.85 5.54 -1.13
C THR A 95 -5.81 4.37 -1.14
N PHE A 96 -5.76 3.55 -0.10
CA PHE A 96 -6.65 2.42 0.10
C PHE A 96 -7.53 2.66 1.33
N VAL A 97 -8.81 2.35 1.22
CA VAL A 97 -9.75 2.50 2.33
C VAL A 97 -9.93 1.14 2.98
N ILE A 98 -9.47 1.02 4.21
CA ILE A 98 -9.69 -0.15 5.06
C ILE A 98 -11.00 0.09 5.81
N PRO A 99 -12.08 -0.66 5.50
CA PRO A 99 -13.32 -0.56 6.24
C PRO A 99 -13.09 -0.98 7.70
N GLU A 100 -13.86 -0.42 8.61
CA GLU A 100 -13.90 -0.96 9.96
C GLU A 100 -14.41 -2.41 9.93
N ALA A 101 -13.83 -3.27 10.76
CA ALA A 101 -14.46 -4.54 11.08
C ALA A 101 -15.72 -4.24 11.90
N ASP A 102 -16.88 -4.71 11.45
CA ASP A 102 -18.13 -4.64 12.21
C ASP A 102 -17.90 -5.35 13.57
N ALA A 103 -17.77 -4.57 14.64
CA ALA A 103 -17.55 -5.03 16.01
C ALA A 103 -18.81 -5.65 16.63
#